data_AF-A0A834T0N2-F1
#
_entry.id   AF-A0A834T0N2-F1
#
_cell.length_a   1.000
_cell.length_b   1.000
_cell.length_c   1.000
_cell.angle_alpha   90.00
_cell.angle_beta   90.00
_cell.angle_gamma   90.00
#
_symmetry.space_group_name_H-M   'P 1'
#
loop_
_entity.id
_entity.type
_entity.pdbx_description
1 polymer ?
#
loop_
_entity_poly.entity_id
_entity_poly.type
_entity_poly.pdbx_seq_one_letter_code
_entity_poly.pdbx_strand_id
1 'polypeptide(L)' 'MKGCPNDDKATEATIDAEDYLHTGDIGYIDANDEIFIVDIVKELIKFKGF' A
#
# COMPACT_ATOMS: atom_id res chain seq x y z
N MET A 1 6.13 10.80 8.57
CA MET A 1 4.79 11.43 8.46
C MET A 1 4.11 11.33 9.83
N LYS A 2 3.22 12.24 10.23
CA LYS A 2 2.54 12.19 11.56
C LYS A 2 1.16 11.50 11.52
N GLY A 3 0.82 10.81 10.43
CA GLY A 3 -0.52 10.25 10.20
C GLY A 3 -1.49 11.21 9.52
N CYS A 4 -2.77 10.83 9.49
CA CYS A 4 -3.89 11.58 8.94
C CYS A 4 -4.39 12.61 9.98
N PRO A 5 -4.38 13.92 9.70
CA PRO A 5 -4.79 14.94 10.66
C PRO A 5 -6.24 14.75 11.12
N ASN A 6 -6.43 14.67 12.45
CA ASN A 6 -7.73 14.47 13.11
C ASN A 6 -8.43 13.14 12.75
N ASP A 7 -7.71 12.15 12.22
CA ASP A 7 -8.25 10.84 11.89
C ASP A 7 -7.28 9.72 12.31
N ASP A 8 -7.33 9.40 13.61
CA ASP A 8 -6.51 8.35 14.20
C ASP A 8 -6.85 6.98 13.59
N LYS A 9 -8.13 6.76 13.22
CA LYS A 9 -8.56 5.50 12.59
C LYS A 9 -7.96 5.33 11.20
N ALA A 10 -7.94 6.39 10.38
CA ALA A 10 -7.29 6.34 9.08
C ALA A 10 -5.78 6.14 9.23
N THR A 11 -5.17 6.71 10.27
CA THR A 11 -3.74 6.51 10.58
C THR A 11 -3.45 5.04 10.93
N GLU A 12 -4.20 4.47 11.89
CA GLU A 12 -4.08 3.07 12.31
C GLU A 12 -4.40 2.07 11.19
N ALA A 13 -5.25 2.44 10.23
CA ALA A 13 -5.55 1.60 9.07
C ALA A 13 -4.47 1.65 7.97
N THR A 14 -3.61 2.67 7.98
CA THR A 14 -2.62 2.93 6.93
C THR A 14 -1.19 2.57 7.36
N ILE A 15 -0.92 2.61 8.67
CA ILE A 15 0.37 2.26 9.28
C ILE A 15 0.16 1.08 10.22
N ASP A 16 0.94 0.01 10.07
CA ASP A 16 0.81 -1.17 10.93
C ASP A 16 1.56 -1.04 12.27
N ALA A 17 1.45 -2.08 13.10
CA ALA A 17 2.07 -2.13 14.42
C ALA A 17 3.61 -2.18 14.39
N GLU A 18 4.22 -2.38 13.22
CA GLU A 18 5.66 -2.37 12.99
C GLU A 18 6.12 -1.04 12.36
N ASP A 19 5.25 -0.02 12.33
CA ASP A 19 5.47 1.30 11.73
C ASP A 19 5.67 1.29 10.19
N TYR A 20 5.24 0.24 9.49
CA TYR A 20 5.27 0.23 8.02
C TYR A 20 4.03 0.89 7.43
N LEU A 21 4.27 1.74 6.42
CA LEU A 21 3.23 2.38 5.63
C LEU A 21 2.72 1.42 4.54
N HIS A 22 1.41 1.12 4.54
CA HIS A 22 0.76 0.41 3.45
C HIS A 22 0.39 1.39 2.33
N THR A 23 1.22 1.48 1.28
CA THR A 23 1.02 2.46 0.19
C THR A 23 -0.23 2.19 -0.65
N GLY A 24 -0.68 0.93 -0.71
CA GLY A 24 -1.75 0.49 -1.59
C GLY A 24 -1.29 0.18 -3.02
N ASP A 25 0.02 0.18 -3.25
CA ASP A 25 0.62 -0.23 -4.52
C ASP A 25 0.92 -1.73 -4.53
N ILE A 26 0.86 -2.32 -5.72
CA ILE A 26 1.28 -3.71 -5.98
C ILE A 26 2.63 -3.64 -6.68
N GLY A 27 3.60 -4.39 -6.18
CA GLY A 27 4.95 -4.38 -6.73
C GLY A 27 5.77 -5.58 -6.29
N TYR A 28 7.01 -5.61 -6.75
CA TYR A 28 8.00 -6.59 -6.35
C TYR A 28 9.40 -5.96 -6.32
N ILE A 29 10.31 -6.65 -5.62
CA ILE A 29 11.73 -6.32 -5.57
C ILE A 29 12.47 -7.43 -6.34
N ASP A 30 13.37 -7.04 -7.23
CA ASP A 30 14.16 -8.01 -8.00
C ASP A 30 15.45 -8.45 -7.27
N ALA A 31 16.28 -9.26 -7.93
CA ALA A 31 17.52 -9.77 -7.34
C ALA A 31 18.61 -8.69 -7.16
N ASN A 32 18.43 -7.50 -7.73
CA ASN A 32 19.34 -6.36 -7.62
C ASN A 32 18.83 -5.31 -6.62
N ASP A 33 17.83 -5.66 -5.80
CA ASP A 33 17.15 -4.76 -4.86
C ASP A 33 16.43 -3.57 -5.55
N GLU A 34 16.10 -3.70 -6.84
CA GLU A 34 15.33 -2.68 -7.57
C GLU A 34 13.84 -2.88 -7.33
N ILE A 35 13.11 -1.77 -7.12
CA ILE A 35 11.67 -1.77 -6.82
C ILE A 35 10.87 -1.52 -8.10
N PHE A 36 9.90 -2.39 -8.38
CA PHE A 36 8.99 -2.28 -9.51
C PHE A 36 7.56 -2.15 -9.03
N ILE A 37 6.87 -1.08 -9.45
CA ILE A 37 5.44 -0.87 -9.20
C ILE A 37 4.65 -1.35 -10.43
N VAL A 38 3.64 -2.17 -10.19
CA VAL A 38 2.84 -2.84 -11.22
C VAL A 38 1.46 -2.17 -11.37
N ASP A 39 0.76 -1.93 -10.26
CA ASP A 39 -0.58 -1.35 -10.26
C ASP A 39 -0.94 -0.81 -8.86
N ILE A 40 -2.12 -0.21 -8.71
CA ILE A 40 -2.70 0.21 -7.44
C ILE A 40 -3.85 -0.74 -7.09
N VAL A 41 -3.90 -1.22 -5.84
CA VAL A 41 -4.91 -2.20 -5.37
C VAL A 41 -6.35 -1.73 -5.64
N LYS A 42 -6.61 -0.42 -5.52
CA LYS A 42 -7.94 0.17 -5.77
C LYS A 42 -8.28 0.38 -7.25
N GLU A 43 -7.29 0.38 -8.13
CA GLU A 43 -7.46 0.60 -9.58
C GLU A 43 -7.53 -0.71 -10.37
N LEU A 44 -7.29 -1.86 -9.72
CA LEU A 44 -7.49 -3.17 -10.33
C LEU A 44 -8.94 -3.38 -10.77
N ILE A 45 -9.14 -3.46 -12.09
CA ILE A 45 -10.44 -3.81 -12.67
C ILE A 45 -10.61 -5.32 -12.60
N LYS A 46 -11.52 -5.77 -11.72
CA LYS A 46 -11.87 -7.18 -11.62
C LYS A 46 -12.83 -7.60 -12.72
N PHE A 47 -12.44 -8.58 -13.53
CA PHE A 47 -13.28 -9.18 -14.58
C PHE A 47 -13.52 -10.67 -14.31
N LYS A 48 -14.80 -11.04 -14.17
CA LYS A 48 -15.23 -12.44 -13.94
C LYS A 48 -14.58 -13.13 -12.73
N GLY A 49 -14.28 -12.36 -11.67
CA GLY A 49 -13.75 -12.89 -10.41
C GLY A 49 -12.22 -12.91 -10.33
N PHE A 50 -11.53 -12.36 -11.34
CA PHE A 50 -10.10 -12.05 -11.33
C PHE A 50 -9.96 -10.54 -11.22
#